data_AF-A0AAD3DLR1-F1
#
_entry.id   AF-A0AAD3DLR1-F1
#
_cell.length_a   1.000
_cell.length_b   1.000
_cell.length_c   1.000
_cell.angle_alpha   90.00
_cell.angle_beta   90.00
_cell.angle_gamma   90.00
#
_symmetry.space_group_name_H-M   'P 1'
#
loop_
_entity.id
_entity.type
_entity.pdbx_description
1 polymer ?
#
loop_
_entity_poly.entity_id
_entity_poly.type
_entity_poly.pdbx_seq_one_letter_code
_entity_poly.pdbx_strand_id
1 'polypeptide(L)'
;MNVTTEVLVALQSKPDRVRNLCILAHVDHGKTTLSDHLIGSNGLIHPRMQGELRYLDSREDEQARGITMKASAISLLYVPGAATRPEGPKSLSESDKLARGYLVNLIDSPGHVDFCSEVSTAARLSDGALVVVDAVEGVCIQTHAVLRQAYEEKVKPVLVVNKLDRLILELRLSPEEAYERLRGIVTHANMILSAFASERYLREADAVLALEAARAEQAEQQQQEEQ
;
A
#
# COMPACT_ATOMS: atom_id res chain seq x y z
N MET A 1 -0.28 -18.81 18.41
CA MET A 1 0.26 -18.46 17.08
C MET A 1 0.14 -19.66 16.16
N ASN A 2 -0.34 -19.47 14.93
CA ASN A 2 -0.45 -20.55 13.93
C ASN A 2 0.88 -20.85 13.22
N VAL A 3 1.97 -20.20 13.62
CA VAL A 3 3.28 -20.24 12.96
C VAL A 3 4.37 -20.31 14.03
N THR A 4 5.31 -21.23 13.86
CA THR A 4 6.50 -21.32 14.71
C THR A 4 7.51 -20.24 14.33
N THR A 5 8.31 -19.78 15.30
CA THR A 5 9.42 -18.84 15.04
C THR A 5 10.42 -19.41 14.04
N GLU A 6 10.64 -20.72 14.06
CA GLU A 6 11.53 -21.44 13.14
C GLU A 6 11.10 -21.28 11.67
N VAL A 7 9.80 -21.44 11.38
CA VAL A 7 9.28 -21.23 10.01
C VAL A 7 9.43 -19.77 9.57
N LEU A 8 9.21 -18.81 10.47
CA LEU A 8 9.39 -17.39 10.14
C LEU A 8 10.85 -17.09 9.80
N VAL A 9 11.80 -17.55 10.62
CA VAL A 9 13.24 -17.38 10.38
C VAL A 9 13.67 -18.05 9.07
N ALA A 10 13.16 -19.25 8.80
CA ALA A 10 13.47 -20.00 7.58
C ALA A 10 12.86 -19.39 6.31
N LEU A 11 11.74 -18.66 6.41
CA LEU A 11 11.18 -17.88 5.30
C LEU A 11 11.91 -16.55 5.13
N GLN A 12 12.31 -15.90 6.23
CA GLN A 12 13.04 -14.64 6.21
C GLN A 12 14.41 -14.75 5.53
N SER A 13 15.06 -15.92 5.61
CA SER A 13 16.31 -16.20 4.91
C SER A 13 16.16 -16.34 3.39
N LYS A 14 14.93 -16.35 2.85
CA LYS A 14 14.62 -16.48 1.43
C LYS A 14 14.01 -15.18 0.90
N PRO A 15 14.81 -14.22 0.36
CA PRO A 15 14.32 -12.92 -0.08
C PRO A 15 13.15 -12.99 -1.08
N ASP A 16 13.16 -13.98 -1.98
CA ASP A 16 12.09 -14.18 -2.97
C ASP A 16 10.71 -14.46 -2.33
N ARG A 17 10.69 -14.89 -1.07
CA ARG A 17 9.50 -15.19 -0.28
C ARG A 17 9.10 -14.06 0.67
N VAL A 18 9.87 -12.97 0.75
CA VAL A 18 9.57 -11.81 1.60
C VAL A 18 8.90 -10.71 0.78
N ARG A 19 7.84 -10.10 1.31
CA ARG A 19 7.17 -8.94 0.71
C ARG A 19 7.00 -7.86 1.78
N ASN A 20 7.66 -6.73 1.61
CA ASN A 20 7.47 -5.58 2.47
C ASN A 20 6.38 -4.70 1.85
N LEU A 21 5.27 -4.55 2.56
CA LEU A 21 4.11 -3.78 2.10
C LEU A 21 3.78 -2.71 3.13
N CYS A 22 3.52 -1.48 2.69
CA CYS A 22 2.89 -0.48 3.54
C CYS A 22 1.41 -0.32 3.19
N ILE A 23 0.59 0.15 4.14
CA ILE A 23 -0.76 0.61 3.85
C ILE A 23 -0.74 2.13 3.77
N LEU A 24 -1.21 2.67 2.65
CA LEU A 24 -1.36 4.10 2.43
C LEU A 24 -2.83 4.42 2.20
N ALA A 25 -3.37 5.35 2.98
CA ALA A 25 -4.78 5.73 2.88
C ALA A 25 -5.00 7.12 3.44
N HIS A 26 -6.11 7.75 3.08
CA HIS A 26 -6.59 8.91 3.82
C HIS A 26 -7.17 8.49 5.18
N VAL A 27 -7.37 9.46 6.07
CA VAL A 27 -8.06 9.29 7.35
C VAL A 27 -9.45 8.71 7.09
N ASP A 28 -9.90 7.84 7.98
CA ASP A 28 -11.22 7.20 7.93
C ASP A 28 -11.54 6.34 6.70
N HIS A 29 -10.57 6.08 5.80
CA HIS A 29 -10.75 5.11 4.70
C HIS A 29 -10.71 3.64 5.17
N GLY A 30 -10.56 3.39 6.47
CA GLY A 30 -10.58 2.04 7.06
C GLY A 30 -9.25 1.28 6.98
N LYS A 31 -8.14 2.02 6.95
CA LYS A 31 -6.76 1.48 7.01
C LYS A 31 -6.53 0.54 8.21
N THR A 32 -6.82 1.03 9.42
CA THR A 32 -6.66 0.27 10.67
C THR A 32 -7.60 -0.93 10.73
N THR A 33 -8.82 -0.78 10.22
CA THR A 33 -9.76 -1.90 10.10
C THR A 33 -9.22 -2.98 9.16
N LEU A 34 -8.65 -2.59 8.01
CA LEU A 34 -8.03 -3.52 7.08
C LEU A 34 -6.84 -4.25 7.70
N SER A 35 -5.95 -3.54 8.39
CA SER A 35 -4.80 -4.16 9.06
C SER A 35 -5.24 -5.16 10.13
N ASP A 36 -6.23 -4.81 10.96
CA ASP A 36 -6.80 -5.73 11.96
C ASP A 36 -7.36 -7.02 11.36
N HIS A 37 -8.08 -6.94 10.23
CA HIS A 37 -8.60 -8.12 9.55
C HIS A 37 -7.48 -9.01 9.00
N LEU A 38 -6.41 -8.41 8.47
CA LEU A 38 -5.24 -9.15 7.99
C LEU A 38 -4.52 -9.88 9.14
N ILE A 39 -4.36 -9.22 10.29
CA ILE A 39 -3.76 -9.79 11.48
C ILE A 39 -4.64 -10.94 12.03
N GLY A 40 -5.94 -10.71 12.06
CA GLY A 40 -6.93 -11.68 12.47
C GLY A 40 -6.95 -12.94 11.59
N SER A 41 -6.82 -12.77 10.26
CA SER A 41 -6.74 -13.90 9.32
C SER A 41 -5.53 -14.80 9.55
N ASN A 42 -4.45 -14.24 10.11
CA ASN A 42 -3.24 -14.97 10.51
C ASN A 42 -3.39 -15.71 11.86
N GLY A 43 -4.52 -15.53 12.55
CA GLY A 43 -4.77 -16.11 13.87
C GLY A 43 -3.87 -15.53 14.97
N LEU A 44 -3.38 -14.31 14.76
CA LEU A 44 -2.67 -13.53 15.78
C LEU A 44 -3.64 -12.89 16.77
N ILE A 45 -4.83 -12.52 16.29
CA ILE A 45 -5.93 -11.96 17.09
C ILE A 45 -7.16 -12.87 16.96
N HIS A 46 -7.93 -12.97 18.04
CA HIS A 46 -9.21 -13.70 18.03
C HIS A 46 -10.22 -13.01 17.09
N PRO A 47 -11.00 -13.74 16.26
CA PRO A 47 -11.90 -13.13 15.28
C PRO A 47 -12.90 -12.10 15.83
N ARG A 48 -13.37 -12.30 17.07
CA ARG A 48 -14.28 -11.37 17.75
C ARG A 48 -13.65 -10.01 18.10
N MET A 49 -12.33 -9.91 18.10
CA MET A 49 -11.59 -8.69 18.45
C MET A 49 -11.10 -7.95 17.19
N GLN A 50 -11.37 -8.47 15.99
CA GLN A 50 -10.95 -7.85 14.73
C GLN A 50 -11.74 -6.56 14.48
N GLY A 51 -11.05 -5.46 14.16
CA GLY A 51 -11.66 -4.17 13.80
C GLY A 51 -12.02 -3.28 14.99
N GLU A 52 -12.20 -3.85 16.18
CA GLU A 52 -12.44 -3.09 17.42
C GLU A 52 -11.15 -2.80 18.20
N LEU A 53 -10.20 -3.74 18.18
CA LEU A 53 -8.99 -3.64 19.01
C LEU A 53 -7.97 -2.64 18.47
N ARG A 54 -7.93 -2.39 17.15
CA ARG A 54 -6.92 -1.55 16.48
C ARG A 54 -5.52 -1.95 16.92
N TYR A 55 -5.15 -3.20 16.67
CA TYR A 55 -4.00 -3.85 17.30
C TYR A 55 -2.66 -3.10 17.12
N LEU A 56 -2.51 -2.41 15.99
CA LEU A 56 -1.30 -1.65 15.67
C LEU A 56 -1.27 -0.24 16.28
N ASP A 57 -2.43 0.30 16.66
CA ASP A 57 -2.60 1.58 17.35
C ASP A 57 -2.47 1.36 18.88
N SER A 58 -1.26 1.01 19.32
CA SER A 58 -0.98 0.63 20.72
C SER A 58 -0.91 1.81 21.69
N ARG A 59 -0.80 3.05 21.19
CA ARG A 59 -0.68 4.24 22.04
C ARG A 59 -2.06 4.73 22.50
N GLU A 60 -2.14 5.20 23.74
CA GLU A 60 -3.39 5.71 24.33
C GLU A 60 -3.99 6.89 23.55
N ASP A 61 -3.13 7.75 23.00
CA ASP A 61 -3.54 8.91 22.21
C ASP A 61 -4.07 8.52 20.82
N GLU A 62 -3.58 7.43 20.24
CA GLU A 62 -4.10 6.85 18.99
C GLU A 62 -5.48 6.24 19.20
N GLN A 63 -5.65 5.47 20.28
CA GLN A 63 -6.93 4.86 20.62
C GLN A 63 -8.00 5.91 20.96
N ALA A 64 -7.64 6.93 21.74
CA ALA A 64 -8.56 8.00 22.12
C ALA A 64 -9.04 8.83 20.92
N ARG A 65 -8.16 9.06 19.93
CA ARG A 65 -8.47 9.86 18.74
C ARG A 65 -9.03 9.05 17.58
N GLY A 66 -8.86 7.73 17.63
CA GLY A 66 -9.27 6.85 16.55
C GLY A 66 -8.45 7.04 15.27
N ILE A 67 -7.18 7.45 15.37
CA ILE A 67 -6.28 7.63 14.22
C ILE A 67 -4.92 6.99 14.47
N THR A 68 -4.28 6.49 13.42
CA THR A 68 -2.87 6.04 13.46
C THR A 68 -1.94 7.24 13.36
N MET A 69 -1.07 7.41 14.35
CA MET A 69 -0.08 8.49 14.41
C MET A 69 1.35 7.99 14.23
N LYS A 70 1.63 6.73 14.60
CA LYS A 70 2.93 6.08 14.43
C LYS A 70 2.86 4.90 13.49
N ALA A 71 3.91 4.74 12.70
CA ALA A 71 4.08 3.57 11.88
C ALA A 71 4.40 2.34 12.75
N SER A 72 3.61 1.27 12.59
CA SER A 72 3.77 0.00 13.27
C SER A 72 3.90 -1.13 12.25
N ALA A 73 4.79 -2.09 12.49
CA ALA A 73 5.04 -3.20 11.56
C ALA A 73 4.62 -4.54 12.17
N ILE A 74 4.06 -5.41 11.33
CA ILE A 74 3.72 -6.78 11.71
C ILE A 74 4.07 -7.77 10.58
N SER A 75 4.54 -8.95 10.96
CA SER A 75 4.81 -10.03 10.02
C SER A 75 3.63 -10.99 9.94
N LEU A 76 3.20 -11.26 8.71
CA LEU A 76 2.08 -12.13 8.38
C LEU A 76 2.58 -13.29 7.50
N LEU A 77 2.11 -14.50 7.77
CA LEU A 77 2.36 -15.66 6.93
C LEU A 77 1.21 -15.82 5.94
N TYR A 78 1.51 -15.73 4.65
CA TYR A 78 0.57 -16.03 3.60
C TYR A 78 0.95 -17.34 2.90
N VAL A 79 0.04 -18.32 2.87
CA VAL A 79 0.21 -19.54 2.08
C VAL A 79 -0.87 -19.59 1.00
N PRO A 80 -0.50 -19.56 -0.30
CA PRO A 80 -1.47 -19.58 -1.39
C PRO A 80 -2.39 -20.80 -1.31
N GLY A 81 -3.70 -20.58 -1.39
CA GLY A 81 -4.71 -21.65 -1.29
C GLY A 81 -4.97 -22.17 0.12
N ALA A 82 -4.40 -21.55 1.16
CA ALA A 82 -4.72 -21.87 2.55
C ALA A 82 -6.06 -21.28 3.00
N ALA A 83 -6.40 -20.09 2.50
CA ALA A 83 -7.64 -19.38 2.84
C ALA A 83 -8.90 -20.09 2.34
N THR A 84 -8.79 -20.88 1.27
CA THR A 84 -9.90 -21.67 0.69
C THR A 84 -10.06 -23.04 1.34
N ARG A 85 -9.21 -23.40 2.31
CA ARG A 85 -9.31 -24.69 3.02
C ARG A 85 -10.32 -24.59 4.17
N PRO A 86 -11.14 -25.63 4.40
CA PRO A 86 -12.18 -25.64 5.44
C PRO A 86 -11.62 -25.44 6.86
N GLU A 87 -10.38 -25.83 7.12
CA GLU A 87 -9.71 -25.66 8.42
C GLU A 87 -8.68 -24.51 8.44
N GLY A 88 -8.66 -23.70 7.37
CA GLY A 88 -7.78 -22.53 7.24
C GLY A 88 -6.27 -22.87 7.23
N PRO A 89 -5.39 -21.87 7.47
CA PRO A 89 -3.94 -22.06 7.47
C PRO A 89 -3.41 -22.93 8.62
N LYS A 90 -4.26 -23.29 9.58
CA LYS A 90 -3.92 -24.18 10.72
C LYS A 90 -3.70 -25.63 10.30
N SER A 91 -4.35 -26.06 9.22
CA SER A 91 -4.27 -27.43 8.69
C SER A 91 -2.99 -27.75 7.92
N LEU A 92 -2.14 -26.75 7.66
CA LEU A 92 -0.92 -26.92 6.89
C LEU A 92 0.21 -27.43 7.78
N SER A 93 0.94 -28.42 7.27
CA SER A 93 2.20 -28.85 7.88
C SER A 93 3.23 -27.72 7.83
N GLU A 94 4.18 -27.71 8.77
CA GLU A 94 5.27 -26.73 8.76
C GLU A 94 6.10 -26.82 7.46
N SER A 95 6.26 -28.03 6.90
CA SER A 95 6.90 -28.24 5.60
C SER A 95 6.15 -27.56 4.44
N ASP A 96 4.82 -27.62 4.43
CA ASP A 96 4.01 -26.97 3.39
C ASP A 96 4.08 -25.45 3.51
N LYS A 97 4.05 -24.93 4.75
CA LYS A 97 4.22 -23.50 5.03
C LYS A 97 5.58 -23.01 4.54
N LEU A 98 6.65 -23.78 4.73
CA LEU A 98 7.98 -23.40 4.27
C LEU A 98 8.15 -23.49 2.75
N ALA A 99 7.51 -24.46 2.10
CA ALA A 99 7.62 -24.69 0.65
C ALA A 99 6.84 -23.65 -0.17
N ARG A 100 5.64 -23.27 0.29
CA ARG A 100 4.70 -22.42 -0.45
C ARG A 100 4.44 -21.06 0.18
N GLY A 101 4.85 -20.87 1.43
CA GLY A 101 4.56 -19.66 2.18
C GLY A 101 5.34 -18.45 1.68
N TYR A 102 4.76 -17.30 1.98
CA TYR A 102 5.32 -15.97 1.83
C TYR A 102 5.26 -15.27 3.19
N LEU A 103 6.36 -14.60 3.53
CA LEU A 103 6.42 -13.71 4.68
C LEU A 103 6.07 -12.30 4.20
N VAL A 104 4.93 -11.80 4.65
CA VAL A 104 4.48 -10.44 4.32
C VAL A 104 4.72 -9.56 5.55
N ASN A 105 5.64 -8.62 5.44
CA ASN A 105 5.85 -7.59 6.45
C ASN A 105 4.95 -6.41 6.11
N LEU A 106 3.92 -6.19 6.93
CA LEU A 106 2.94 -5.13 6.75
C LEU A 106 3.30 -3.97 7.66
N ILE A 107 3.53 -2.79 7.07
CA ILE A 107 3.75 -1.53 7.78
C ILE A 107 2.47 -0.71 7.71
N ASP A 108 1.82 -0.52 8.85
CA ASP A 108 0.66 0.36 8.94
C ASP A 108 1.15 1.80 9.14
N SER A 109 0.96 2.66 8.15
CA SER A 109 1.47 4.03 8.16
C SER A 109 0.38 5.04 8.54
N PRO A 110 0.69 6.23 9.07
CA PRO A 110 -0.33 7.24 9.38
C PRO A 110 -1.17 7.67 8.17
N GLY A 111 -2.45 8.01 8.38
CA GLY A 111 -3.34 8.51 7.30
C GLY A 111 -3.52 10.04 7.27
N HIS A 112 -3.00 10.73 8.28
CA HIS A 112 -3.14 12.18 8.45
C HIS A 112 -1.98 12.94 7.80
N VAL A 113 -2.28 14.10 7.21
CA VAL A 113 -1.30 14.94 6.50
C VAL A 113 -0.17 15.46 7.42
N ASP A 114 -0.44 15.59 8.71
CA ASP A 114 0.56 16.05 9.69
C ASP A 114 1.71 15.03 9.90
N PHE A 115 1.52 13.78 9.48
CA PHE A 115 2.49 12.70 9.69
C PHE A 115 3.17 12.25 8.39
N CYS A 116 3.20 13.10 7.35
CA CYS A 116 3.79 12.78 6.04
C CYS A 116 5.21 12.18 6.09
N SER A 117 6.04 12.60 7.06
CA SER A 117 7.41 12.07 7.22
C SER A 117 7.42 10.58 7.58
N GLU A 118 6.47 10.12 8.40
CA GLU A 118 6.34 8.70 8.74
C GLU A 118 5.78 7.90 7.57
N VAL A 119 4.80 8.45 6.85
CA VAL A 119 4.25 7.83 5.66
C VAL A 119 5.35 7.64 4.61
N SER A 120 6.24 8.63 4.43
CA SER A 120 7.34 8.57 3.44
C SER A 120 8.38 7.54 3.87
N THR A 121 8.69 7.49 5.17
CA THR A 121 9.58 6.47 5.73
C THR A 121 9.02 5.07 5.54
N ALA A 122 7.72 4.86 5.81
CA ALA A 122 7.06 3.57 5.62
C ALA A 122 7.06 3.14 4.14
N ALA A 123 6.78 4.07 3.23
CA ALA A 123 6.85 3.81 1.79
C ALA A 123 8.27 3.44 1.34
N ARG A 124 9.30 4.16 1.78
CA ARG A 124 10.71 3.86 1.45
C ARG A 124 11.18 2.49 1.92
N LEU A 125 10.63 2.00 3.02
CA LEU A 125 10.94 0.67 3.57
C LEU A 125 10.16 -0.47 2.89
N SER A 126 9.24 -0.14 1.97
CA SER A 126 8.31 -1.10 1.38
C SER A 126 8.57 -1.34 -0.10
N ASP A 127 8.36 -2.57 -0.56
CA ASP A 127 8.42 -2.96 -1.97
C ASP A 127 7.10 -2.63 -2.70
N GLY A 128 5.99 -2.63 -1.96
CA GLY A 128 4.65 -2.35 -2.46
C GLY A 128 3.81 -1.55 -1.46
N ALA A 129 2.74 -0.92 -1.95
CA ALA A 129 1.85 -0.10 -1.15
C ALA A 129 0.40 -0.51 -1.40
N LEU A 130 -0.33 -0.87 -0.36
CA LEU A 130 -1.77 -1.05 -0.40
C LEU A 130 -2.44 0.33 -0.30
N VAL A 131 -3.01 0.80 -1.41
CA VAL A 131 -3.69 2.11 -1.47
C VAL A 131 -5.16 1.90 -1.19
N VAL A 132 -5.62 2.30 0.01
CA VAL A 132 -6.99 2.05 0.46
C VAL A 132 -7.90 3.25 0.15
N VAL A 133 -8.96 2.98 -0.60
CA VAL A 133 -9.93 3.99 -1.06
C VAL A 133 -11.34 3.58 -0.63
N ASP A 134 -12.09 4.48 0.01
CA ASP A 134 -13.50 4.26 0.35
C ASP A 134 -14.34 4.23 -0.94
N ALA A 135 -15.19 3.22 -1.10
CA ALA A 135 -16.08 3.06 -2.25
C ALA A 135 -17.12 4.19 -2.37
N VAL A 136 -17.51 4.79 -1.25
CA VAL A 136 -18.44 5.92 -1.19
C VAL A 136 -17.70 7.23 -1.48
N GLU A 137 -16.61 7.53 -0.79
CA GLU A 137 -15.91 8.81 -1.00
C GLU A 137 -15.17 8.85 -2.34
N GLY A 138 -14.67 7.70 -2.78
CA GLY A 138 -13.91 7.55 -4.01
C GLY A 138 -12.52 8.18 -3.92
N VAL A 139 -11.99 8.60 -5.06
CA VAL A 139 -10.65 9.19 -5.15
C VAL A 139 -10.71 10.68 -4.83
N CYS A 140 -10.24 11.05 -3.64
CA CYS A 140 -10.18 12.44 -3.17
C CYS A 140 -8.80 13.08 -3.38
N ILE A 141 -8.66 14.37 -3.06
CA ILE A 141 -7.37 15.09 -3.11
C ILE A 141 -6.33 14.43 -2.20
N GLN A 142 -6.71 13.91 -1.03
CA GLN A 142 -5.77 13.18 -0.18
C GLN A 142 -5.33 11.84 -0.80
N THR A 143 -6.22 11.18 -1.57
CA THR A 143 -5.85 9.96 -2.32
C THR A 143 -4.81 10.29 -3.40
N HIS A 144 -4.92 11.46 -4.04
CA HIS A 144 -3.91 11.93 -4.99
C HIS A 144 -2.55 12.14 -4.31
N ALA A 145 -2.51 12.74 -3.11
CA ALA A 145 -1.27 12.90 -2.35
C ALA A 145 -0.64 11.54 -1.99
N VAL A 146 -1.45 10.58 -1.56
CA VAL A 146 -1.02 9.20 -1.27
C VAL A 146 -0.45 8.50 -2.52
N LEU A 147 -1.15 8.57 -3.66
CA LEU A 147 -0.69 7.98 -4.91
C LEU A 147 0.60 8.64 -5.42
N ARG A 148 0.70 9.97 -5.29
CA ARG A 148 1.91 10.72 -5.62
C ARG A 148 3.09 10.24 -4.79
N GLN A 149 2.88 10.07 -3.49
CA GLN A 149 3.92 9.59 -2.59
C GLN A 149 4.36 8.16 -2.91
N ALA A 150 3.44 7.25 -3.20
CA ALA A 150 3.79 5.90 -3.65
C ALA A 150 4.63 5.95 -4.95
N TYR A 151 4.28 6.83 -5.88
CA TYR A 151 5.00 7.02 -7.13
C TYR A 151 6.40 7.62 -6.94
N GLU A 152 6.53 8.67 -6.12
CA GLU A 152 7.80 9.34 -5.82
C GLU A 152 8.79 8.40 -5.11
N GLU A 153 8.28 7.59 -4.17
CA GLU A 153 9.07 6.58 -3.46
C GLU A 153 9.28 5.30 -4.27
N LYS A 154 8.82 5.26 -5.53
CA LYS A 154 8.96 4.14 -6.49
C LYS A 154 8.38 2.81 -5.99
N VAL A 155 7.39 2.89 -5.11
CA VAL A 155 6.69 1.75 -4.53
C VAL A 155 5.56 1.34 -5.47
N LYS A 156 5.35 0.03 -5.68
CA LYS A 156 4.26 -0.45 -6.55
C LYS A 156 2.91 -0.33 -5.83
N PRO A 157 1.98 0.52 -6.29
CA PRO A 157 0.68 0.65 -5.65
C PRO A 157 -0.24 -0.51 -6.05
N VAL A 158 -0.97 -1.03 -5.08
CA VAL A 158 -2.06 -2.01 -5.22
C VAL A 158 -3.32 -1.34 -4.66
N LEU A 159 -4.27 -1.04 -5.54
CA LEU A 159 -5.51 -0.38 -5.15
C LEU A 159 -6.42 -1.37 -4.40
N VAL A 160 -6.89 -0.95 -3.22
CA VAL A 160 -7.83 -1.68 -2.38
C VAL A 160 -9.07 -0.81 -2.19
N VAL A 161 -10.20 -1.22 -2.75
CA VAL A 161 -11.47 -0.52 -2.57
C VAL A 161 -12.17 -1.06 -1.34
N ASN A 162 -12.39 -0.21 -0.34
CA ASN A 162 -12.94 -0.53 0.96
C ASN A 162 -14.37 0.01 1.14
N LYS A 163 -15.08 -0.44 2.18
CA LYS A 163 -16.44 -0.02 2.52
C LYS A 163 -17.50 -0.27 1.44
N LEU A 164 -17.35 -1.39 0.71
CA LEU A 164 -18.33 -1.82 -0.31
C LEU A 164 -19.73 -2.05 0.26
N ASP A 165 -19.80 -2.45 1.53
CA ASP A 165 -21.04 -2.63 2.29
C ASP A 165 -21.91 -1.36 2.28
N ARG A 166 -21.31 -0.17 2.35
CA ARG A 166 -22.03 1.11 2.33
C ARG A 166 -22.72 1.38 0.99
N LEU A 167 -22.19 0.88 -0.12
CA LEU A 167 -22.85 0.99 -1.43
C LEU A 167 -24.20 0.26 -1.43
N ILE A 168 -24.27 -0.86 -0.71
CA ILE A 168 -25.43 -1.76 -0.69
C ILE A 168 -26.39 -1.38 0.43
N LEU A 169 -25.88 -1.14 1.64
CA LEU A 169 -26.68 -0.97 2.85
C LEU A 169 -27.15 0.48 3.03
N GLU A 170 -26.25 1.46 2.83
CA GLU A 170 -26.55 2.89 3.02
C GLU A 170 -27.13 3.49 1.75
N LEU A 171 -26.39 3.42 0.64
CA LEU A 171 -26.77 4.04 -0.63
C LEU A 171 -27.81 3.22 -1.41
N ARG A 172 -27.95 1.93 -1.11
CA ARG A 172 -28.90 1.00 -1.75
C ARG A 172 -28.81 1.02 -3.28
N LEU A 173 -27.60 1.09 -3.80
CA LEU A 173 -27.34 1.12 -5.24
C LEU A 173 -27.70 -0.23 -5.87
N SER A 174 -28.15 -0.18 -7.12
CA SER A 174 -28.25 -1.36 -7.96
C SER A 174 -26.85 -1.93 -8.27
N PRO A 175 -26.73 -3.22 -8.64
CA PRO A 175 -25.45 -3.82 -9.02
C PRO A 175 -24.75 -3.08 -10.17
N GLU A 176 -25.52 -2.53 -11.11
CA GLU A 176 -25.01 -1.77 -12.25
C GLU A 176 -24.43 -0.43 -11.81
N GLU A 177 -25.15 0.34 -10.99
CA GLU A 177 -24.65 1.60 -10.42
C GLU A 177 -23.42 1.39 -9.54
N ALA A 178 -23.41 0.32 -8.72
CA ALA A 178 -22.26 -0.03 -7.91
C ALA A 178 -21.05 -0.37 -8.79
N TYR A 179 -21.24 -1.13 -9.87
CA TYR A 179 -20.19 -1.45 -10.83
C TYR A 179 -19.63 -0.19 -11.51
N GLU A 180 -20.49 0.71 -12.00
CA GLU A 180 -20.05 1.97 -12.60
C GLU A 180 -19.23 2.80 -11.62
N ARG A 181 -19.65 2.87 -10.35
CA ARG A 181 -18.91 3.59 -9.30
C ARG A 181 -17.53 2.99 -9.06
N LEU A 182 -17.42 1.67 -8.93
CA LEU A 182 -16.14 0.99 -8.73
C LEU A 182 -15.21 1.16 -9.93
N ARG A 183 -15.75 1.05 -11.14
CA ARG A 183 -15.02 1.33 -12.37
C ARG A 183 -14.52 2.77 -12.41
N GLY A 184 -15.34 3.72 -11.96
CA GLY A 184 -14.96 5.13 -11.83
C GLY A 184 -13.75 5.33 -10.92
N ILE A 185 -13.74 4.68 -9.74
CA ILE A 185 -12.61 4.74 -8.79
C ILE A 185 -11.32 4.23 -9.45
N VAL A 186 -11.37 3.06 -10.11
CA VAL A 186 -10.21 2.49 -10.81
C VAL A 186 -9.73 3.43 -11.92
N THR A 187 -10.67 3.97 -12.70
CA THR A 187 -10.35 4.88 -13.80
C THR A 187 -9.67 6.15 -13.28
N HIS A 188 -10.19 6.76 -12.22
CA HIS A 188 -9.60 7.96 -11.62
C HIS A 188 -8.21 7.69 -11.05
N ALA A 189 -8.02 6.58 -10.33
CA ALA A 189 -6.70 6.20 -9.81
C ALA A 189 -5.68 6.01 -10.95
N ASN A 190 -6.09 5.35 -12.04
CA ASN A 190 -5.24 5.16 -13.22
C ASN A 190 -4.94 6.47 -13.94
N MET A 191 -5.89 7.40 -14.04
CA MET A 191 -5.67 8.74 -14.61
C MET A 191 -4.60 9.49 -13.82
N ILE A 192 -4.66 9.47 -12.49
CA ILE A 192 -3.68 10.11 -11.61
C ILE A 192 -2.28 9.51 -11.81
N LEU A 193 -2.16 8.18 -11.77
CA LEU A 193 -0.88 7.50 -11.97
C LEU A 193 -0.31 7.77 -13.37
N SER A 194 -1.16 7.79 -14.40
CA SER A 194 -0.77 8.09 -15.78
C SER A 194 -0.28 9.54 -15.94
N ALA A 195 -0.90 10.48 -15.21
CA ALA A 195 -0.47 11.87 -15.20
C ALA A 195 0.95 12.00 -14.61
N PHE A 196 1.26 11.31 -13.51
CA PHE A 196 2.61 11.32 -12.92
C PHE A 196 3.66 10.66 -13.81
N ALA A 197 3.29 9.55 -14.48
CA ALA A 197 4.15 8.91 -15.47
C ALA A 197 4.47 9.85 -16.64
N SER A 198 3.46 10.56 -17.14
CA SER A 198 3.62 11.52 -18.25
C SER A 198 4.45 12.73 -17.83
N GLU A 199 4.21 13.29 -16.65
CA GLU A 199 4.98 14.40 -16.08
C GLU A 199 6.47 14.07 -15.97
N ARG A 200 6.79 12.85 -15.51
CA ARG A 200 8.17 12.37 -15.46
C ARG A 200 8.80 12.26 -16.84
N TYR A 201 8.09 11.67 -17.81
CA TYR A 201 8.62 11.52 -19.17
C TYR A 201 8.93 12.87 -19.82
N LEU A 202 8.03 13.85 -19.68
CA LEU A 202 8.25 15.21 -20.18
C LEU A 202 9.47 15.87 -19.54
N ARG A 203 9.61 15.78 -18.21
CA ARG A 203 10.78 16.33 -17.51
C ARG A 203 12.09 15.67 -17.94
N GLU A 204 12.10 14.35 -18.15
CA GLU A 204 13.28 13.62 -18.64
C GLU A 204 13.64 14.06 -20.08
N ALA A 205 12.65 14.24 -20.95
CA ALA A 205 12.86 14.73 -22.31
C ALA A 205 13.43 16.17 -22.34
N ASP A 206 12.85 17.07 -21.55
CA ASP A 206 13.32 18.46 -21.44
C ASP A 206 14.76 18.53 -20.93
N ALA A 207 15.13 17.68 -19.96
CA ALA A 207 16.49 17.60 -19.43
C ALA A 207 17.50 17.12 -20.49
N VAL A 208 17.13 16.16 -21.34
CA VAL A 208 17.99 15.68 -22.44
C VAL A 208 18.20 16.78 -23.47
N LEU A 209 17.12 17.46 -23.89
CA LEU A 209 17.20 18.56 -24.85
C LEU A 209 18.06 19.72 -24.34
N ALA A 210 17.92 20.07 -23.06
CA ALA A 210 18.75 21.10 -22.43
C ALA A 210 20.24 20.72 -22.41
N LEU A 211 20.56 19.44 -22.18
CA LEU A 211 21.94 18.94 -22.18
C LEU A 211 22.55 18.94 -23.59
N GLU A 212 21.76 18.62 -24.61
CA GLU A 212 22.17 18.67 -26.02
C GLU A 212 22.42 20.12 -26.47
N ALA A 213 21.54 21.05 -26.10
CA ALA A 213 21.72 22.48 -26.38
C ALA A 213 23.00 23.03 -25.73
N ALA A 214 23.24 22.71 -24.45
CA ALA A 214 24.46 23.15 -23.75
C ALA A 214 25.74 22.57 -24.37
N ARG A 215 25.71 21.34 -24.89
CA ARG A 215 26.84 20.73 -25.61
C ARG A 215 27.10 21.41 -26.96
N ALA A 216 26.05 21.78 -27.68
CA ALA A 216 26.17 22.50 -28.94
C ALA A 216 26.79 23.89 -28.72
N GLU A 217 26.34 24.64 -27.72
CA GLU A 217 26.89 25.95 -27.36
C GLU A 217 28.38 25.87 -26.94
N GLN A 218 28.76 24.85 -26.18
CA GLN A 218 30.17 24.62 -25.80
C GLN A 218 31.06 24.28 -27.00
N ALA A 219 30.55 23.49 -27.96
CA ALA A 219 31.29 23.17 -29.17
C ALA A 219 31.47 24.40 -30.08
N GLU A 220 30.47 25.28 -30.15
CA GLU A 220 30.56 26.54 -30.90
C GLU A 220 31.55 27.52 -30.25
N GLN A 221 31.57 27.62 -28.92
CA GLN A 221 32.53 28.47 -28.20
C GLN A 221 33.98 27.98 -28.37
N GLN A 222 34.21 26.66 -28.31
CA GLN A 222 35.54 26.09 -28.54
C GLN A 222 36.05 26.34 -29.97
N GLN A 223 35.16 26.29 -30.97
CA GLN A 223 35.52 26.59 -32.37
C GLN A 223 35.83 28.08 -32.61
N GLN A 224 35.26 28.98 -31.80
CA GLN A 224 35.54 30.42 -31.87
C GLN A 224 36.82 30.81 -31.13
N GLU A 225 37.23 30.08 -30.10
CA GLU A 225 38.49 30.31 -29.39
C GLU A 225 39.73 29.77 -30.13
N GLU A 226 39.53 28.82 -31.07
CA GLU A 226 40.60 28.24 -31.90
C GLU A 226 40.87 28.99 -33.22
N GLN A 227 40.12 30.07 -33.53
CA GLN A 227 40.30 30.95 -34.71
C GLN A 227 40.94 32.30 -34.36
#